data_AF-A0A961B370-F1
#
_entry.id   AF-A0A961B370-F1
#
_cell.length_a   1.000
_cell.length_b   1.000
_cell.length_c   1.000
_cell.angle_alpha   90.00
_cell.angle_beta   90.00
_cell.angle_gamma   90.00
#
_symmetry.space_group_name_H-M   'P 1'
#
loop_
_entity.id
_entity.type
_entity.pdbx_description
1 polymer ?
#
loop_
_entity_poly.entity_id
_entity_poly.type
_entity_poly.pdbx_seq_one_letter_code
_entity_poly.pdbx_strand_id
1 'polypeptide(L)'
;MPDSPPKVAVAGSLNVDYLAFMNRLPVPGETVAADDFEIRFGGKGANQAIAAARQEVDVCLIGAAGDDEIGTSYLNYLANEGVDIGGIARIEEIPTGSAFISIDDSGENTIVVAGGANGYVEGEHIRSEAPRIQEADVLLVQFEIPLSAVTEALRVANRKRIVTVVNPSPFRAT
;
A
#
# COMPACT_ATOMS: atom_id res chain seq x y z
N MET A 1 -18.33 -13.07 -22.73
CA MET A 1 -17.47 -12.49 -21.66
C MET A 1 -16.09 -13.10 -21.83
N PRO A 2 -14.99 -12.41 -21.48
CA PRO A 2 -13.67 -13.06 -21.54
C PRO A 2 -13.70 -14.34 -20.68
N ASP A 3 -12.99 -15.38 -21.13
CA ASP A 3 -12.99 -16.72 -20.51
C ASP A 3 -12.25 -16.75 -19.15
N SER A 4 -11.62 -15.64 -18.76
CA SER A 4 -10.94 -15.43 -17.47
C SER A 4 -11.18 -13.99 -16.97
N PRO A 5 -11.23 -13.77 -15.65
CA PRO A 5 -11.34 -12.41 -15.10
C PRO A 5 -10.12 -11.56 -15.54
N PRO A 6 -10.28 -10.22 -15.68
CA PRO A 6 -9.14 -9.33 -15.88
C PRO A 6 -8.13 -9.47 -14.74
N LYS A 7 -6.85 -9.22 -15.05
CA LYS A 7 -5.75 -9.28 -14.09
C LYS A 7 -5.17 -7.90 -13.81
N VAL A 8 -5.07 -7.54 -12.53
CA VAL A 8 -4.45 -6.28 -12.08
C VAL A 8 -3.26 -6.58 -11.18
N ALA A 9 -2.09 -6.09 -11.58
CA ALA A 9 -0.93 -6.02 -10.70
C ALA A 9 -0.88 -4.66 -10.03
N VAL A 10 -0.73 -4.64 -8.70
CA VAL A 10 -0.49 -3.41 -7.94
C VAL A 10 0.93 -3.46 -7.37
N ALA A 11 1.76 -2.47 -7.68
CA ALA A 11 3.04 -2.27 -6.98
C ALA A 11 2.91 -1.06 -6.06
N GLY A 12 2.89 -1.30 -4.75
CA GLY A 12 2.44 -0.28 -3.81
C GLY A 12 2.67 -0.57 -2.34
N SER A 13 2.21 0.37 -1.52
CA SER A 13 2.39 0.42 -0.08
C SER A 13 1.34 -0.35 0.71
N LEU A 14 1.75 -0.77 1.90
CA LEU A 14 0.92 -1.32 2.98
C LEU A 14 1.19 -0.51 4.25
N ASN A 15 0.18 0.18 4.78
CA ASN A 15 0.29 0.90 6.06
C ASN A 15 -0.76 0.40 7.06
N VAL A 16 -0.38 0.33 8.32
CA VAL A 16 -1.31 0.27 9.43
C VAL A 16 -1.66 1.70 9.82
N ASP A 17 -2.92 2.05 9.76
CA ASP A 17 -3.41 3.38 10.12
C ASP A 17 -3.83 3.35 11.59
N TYR A 18 -3.19 4.18 12.41
CA TYR A 18 -3.50 4.44 13.82
C TYR A 18 -4.26 5.75 13.92
N LEU A 19 -5.58 5.67 14.14
CA LEU A 19 -6.48 6.82 14.13
C LEU A 19 -6.81 7.22 15.57
N ALA A 20 -6.55 8.47 15.91
CA ALA A 20 -6.97 9.09 17.17
C ALA A 20 -7.99 10.18 16.88
N PHE A 21 -9.20 10.03 17.42
CA PHE A 21 -10.28 11.00 17.29
C PHE A 21 -10.28 11.92 18.52
N MET A 22 -10.46 13.23 18.33
CA MET A 22 -10.38 14.20 19.41
C MET A 22 -11.21 15.45 19.12
N ASN A 23 -11.67 16.16 20.15
CA ASN A 23 -12.41 17.41 19.96
C ASN A 23 -11.67 18.47 19.10
N ARG A 24 -10.33 18.56 19.20
CA ARG A 24 -9.49 19.44 18.35
C ARG A 24 -8.06 18.91 18.21
N LEU A 25 -7.42 19.24 17.09
CA LEU A 25 -6.01 18.93 16.88
C LEU A 25 -5.10 19.64 17.90
N PRO A 26 -4.01 18.99 18.35
CA PRO A 26 -3.02 19.61 19.24
C PRO A 26 -2.21 20.66 18.49
N VAL A 27 -1.77 21.70 19.21
CA VAL A 27 -0.71 22.61 18.73
C VAL A 27 0.67 22.13 19.23
N PRO A 28 1.79 22.60 18.65
CA PRO A 28 3.12 22.21 19.10
C PRO A 28 3.32 22.42 20.61
N GLY A 29 3.77 21.37 21.30
CA GLY A 29 4.01 21.38 22.75
C GLY A 29 2.80 21.01 23.62
N GLU A 30 1.63 20.80 23.02
CA GLU A 30 0.43 20.40 23.74
C GLU A 30 0.27 18.88 23.83
N THR A 31 -0.40 18.41 24.89
CA THR A 31 -0.92 17.05 24.99
C THR A 31 -2.44 17.11 25.05
N VAL A 32 -3.11 16.44 24.11
CA VAL A 32 -4.56 16.34 24.03
C VAL A 32 -4.95 14.88 24.22
N ALA A 33 -6.00 14.64 25.02
CA ALA A 33 -6.57 13.30 25.17
C ALA A 33 -7.44 12.97 23.95
N ALA A 34 -7.28 11.76 23.42
CA ALA A 34 -8.17 11.25 22.39
C ALA A 34 -9.50 10.81 23.03
N ASP A 35 -10.60 11.07 22.33
CA ASP A 35 -11.95 10.61 22.68
C ASP A 35 -12.17 9.16 22.22
N ASP A 36 -11.54 8.75 21.11
CA ASP A 36 -11.57 7.39 20.59
C ASP A 36 -10.28 7.01 19.84
N PHE A 37 -10.05 5.72 19.64
CA PHE A 37 -8.87 5.18 18.95
C PHE A 37 -9.20 3.94 18.12
N GLU A 38 -8.76 3.94 16.87
CA GLU A 38 -8.93 2.81 15.95
C GLU A 38 -7.61 2.42 15.28
N ILE A 39 -7.48 1.12 14.98
CA ILE A 39 -6.41 0.58 14.14
C ILE A 39 -7.05 0.01 12.89
N ARG A 40 -6.60 0.46 11.72
CA ARG A 40 -7.09 0.00 10.42
C ARG A 40 -5.94 -0.43 9.52
N PHE A 41 -6.25 -1.30 8.57
CA PHE A 41 -5.34 -1.67 7.50
C PHE A 41 -5.56 -0.75 6.30
N GLY A 42 -4.53 0.00 5.92
CA GLY A 42 -4.55 1.05 4.90
C GLY A 42 -3.26 1.14 4.07
N GLY A 43 -2.94 2.33 3.56
CA GLY A 43 -1.89 2.48 2.54
C GLY A 43 -2.44 2.32 1.12
N LYS A 44 -1.94 3.16 0.22
CA LYS A 44 -2.58 3.38 -1.09
C LYS A 44 -2.54 2.14 -1.96
N GLY A 45 -1.45 1.37 -1.93
CA GLY A 45 -1.31 0.13 -2.69
C GLY A 45 -2.35 -0.90 -2.28
N ALA A 46 -2.39 -1.22 -0.98
CA ALA A 46 -3.37 -2.13 -0.41
C ALA A 46 -4.82 -1.69 -0.68
N ASN A 47 -5.15 -0.41 -0.45
CA ASN A 47 -6.50 0.10 -0.68
C ASN A 47 -6.94 -0.05 -2.14
N GLN A 48 -6.05 0.19 -3.09
CA GLN A 48 -6.34 0.03 -4.51
C GLN A 48 -6.44 -1.44 -4.94
N ALA A 49 -5.62 -2.31 -4.36
CA ALA A 49 -5.69 -3.76 -4.59
C ALA A 49 -7.02 -4.34 -4.09
N ILE A 50 -7.43 -4.00 -2.87
CA ILE A 50 -8.72 -4.41 -2.29
C ILE A 50 -9.89 -3.86 -3.11
N ALA A 51 -9.83 -2.59 -3.51
CA ALA A 51 -10.87 -1.98 -4.33
C ALA A 51 -11.05 -2.72 -5.66
N ALA A 52 -9.96 -3.14 -6.30
CA ALA A 52 -9.99 -3.94 -7.52
C ALA A 52 -10.52 -5.37 -7.25
N ALA A 53 -10.04 -6.04 -6.20
CA ALA A 53 -10.45 -7.42 -5.86
C ALA A 53 -11.96 -7.51 -5.59
N ARG A 54 -12.54 -6.50 -4.92
CA ARG A 54 -13.98 -6.40 -4.68
C ARG A 54 -14.83 -6.22 -5.94
N GLN A 55 -14.22 -5.98 -7.10
CA GLN A 55 -14.87 -5.99 -8.41
C GLN A 55 -14.74 -7.34 -9.13
N GLU A 56 -14.39 -8.41 -8.41
CA GLU A 56 -14.22 -9.78 -8.94
C GLU A 56 -13.09 -9.88 -9.98
N VAL A 57 -12.07 -9.04 -9.83
CA VAL A 57 -10.84 -9.02 -10.64
C VAL A 57 -9.78 -9.87 -9.96
N ASP A 58 -8.93 -10.54 -10.73
CA ASP A 58 -7.76 -11.25 -10.20
C ASP A 58 -6.64 -10.22 -9.91
N VAL A 59 -6.29 -10.06 -8.63
CA VAL A 59 -5.39 -8.99 -8.18
C VAL A 59 -4.19 -9.58 -7.46
N CYS A 60 -2.99 -9.19 -7.87
CA CYS A 60 -1.78 -9.43 -7.09
C CYS A 60 -1.20 -8.12 -6.57
N LEU A 61 -0.73 -8.14 -5.31
CA LEU A 61 -0.06 -7.01 -4.68
C LEU A 61 1.43 -7.32 -4.52
N ILE A 62 2.25 -6.42 -5.05
CA ILE A 62 3.71 -6.41 -4.94
C ILE A 62 4.08 -5.25 -4.00
N GLY A 63 4.69 -5.59 -2.87
CA GLY A 63 4.99 -4.64 -1.81
C GLY A 63 5.84 -5.27 -0.71
N ALA A 64 5.81 -4.69 0.48
CA ALA A 64 6.52 -5.23 1.62
C ALA A 64 5.75 -4.97 2.93
N ALA A 65 5.85 -5.92 3.85
CA ALA A 65 5.41 -5.81 5.24
C ALA A 65 6.57 -6.19 6.17
N GLY A 66 6.55 -5.69 7.40
CA GLY A 66 7.53 -6.11 8.39
C GLY A 66 7.33 -7.57 8.75
N ASP A 67 8.38 -8.25 9.20
CA ASP A 67 8.26 -9.57 9.81
C ASP A 67 7.78 -9.48 11.27
N ASP A 68 6.63 -8.85 11.45
CA ASP A 68 6.00 -8.60 12.74
C ASP A 68 4.55 -9.15 12.78
N GLU A 69 3.99 -9.23 13.99
CA GLU A 69 2.65 -9.78 14.22
C GLU A 69 1.56 -8.98 13.47
N ILE A 70 1.71 -7.66 13.42
CA ILE A 70 0.74 -6.79 12.73
C ILE A 70 0.83 -6.95 11.22
N GLY A 71 2.03 -7.12 10.68
CA GLY A 71 2.26 -7.46 9.28
C GLY A 71 1.62 -8.80 8.94
N THR A 72 1.78 -9.83 9.78
CA THR A 72 1.13 -11.14 9.58
C THR A 72 -0.40 -11.00 9.56
N SER A 73 -0.95 -10.25 10.51
CA SER A 73 -2.38 -9.96 10.57
C SER A 73 -2.86 -9.22 9.33
N TYR A 74 -2.05 -8.29 8.82
CA TYR A 74 -2.36 -7.54 7.61
C TYR A 74 -2.36 -8.46 6.38
N LEU A 75 -1.35 -9.31 6.19
CA LEU A 75 -1.32 -10.24 5.05
C LEU A 75 -2.53 -11.18 5.05
N ASN A 76 -2.95 -11.66 6.23
CA ASN A 76 -4.17 -12.46 6.36
C ASN A 76 -5.42 -11.66 5.97
N TYR A 77 -5.52 -10.40 6.37
CA TYR A 77 -6.61 -9.53 5.97
C TYR A 77 -6.67 -9.33 4.44
N LEU A 78 -5.53 -9.08 3.79
CA LEU A 78 -5.45 -8.93 2.33
C LEU A 78 -5.86 -10.21 1.59
N ALA A 79 -5.41 -11.37 2.06
CA ALA A 79 -5.81 -12.66 1.48
C ALA A 79 -7.33 -12.88 1.62
N ASN A 80 -7.93 -12.51 2.75
CA ASN A 80 -9.38 -12.60 2.96
C ASN A 80 -10.18 -11.63 2.08
N GLU A 81 -9.58 -10.51 1.67
CA GLU A 81 -10.14 -9.56 0.69
C GLU A 81 -9.95 -10.02 -0.77
N GLY A 82 -9.36 -11.22 -0.99
CA GLY A 82 -9.18 -11.80 -2.32
C GLY A 82 -7.96 -11.28 -3.08
N VAL A 83 -7.00 -10.67 -2.39
CA VAL A 83 -5.74 -10.19 -2.99
C VAL A 83 -4.68 -11.29 -2.91
N ASP A 84 -4.03 -11.61 -4.02
CA ASP A 84 -2.83 -12.45 -4.04
C ASP A 84 -1.65 -11.70 -3.41
N ILE A 85 -1.27 -12.16 -2.22
CA ILE A 85 -0.20 -11.62 -1.39
C ILE A 85 1.18 -12.20 -1.69
N GLY A 86 1.31 -13.11 -2.65
CA GLY A 86 2.56 -13.81 -2.92
C GLY A 86 3.68 -12.94 -3.50
N GLY A 87 3.40 -11.68 -3.83
CA GLY A 87 4.39 -10.66 -4.22
C GLY A 87 4.83 -9.75 -3.06
N ILE A 88 4.39 -10.01 -1.83
CA ILE A 88 4.71 -9.18 -0.67
C ILE A 88 5.94 -9.74 0.06
N ALA A 89 7.00 -8.94 0.11
CA ALA A 89 8.20 -9.26 0.88
C ALA A 89 7.95 -9.13 2.38
N ARG A 90 8.57 -10.04 3.16
CA ARG A 90 8.66 -9.95 4.62
C ARG A 90 10.04 -9.40 4.97
N ILE A 91 10.09 -8.25 5.63
CA ILE A 91 11.35 -7.57 5.96
C ILE A 91 11.65 -7.79 7.45
N GLU A 92 12.71 -8.55 7.72
CA GLU A 92 13.18 -8.79 9.09
C GLU A 92 13.66 -7.49 9.75
N GLU A 93 13.47 -7.38 11.07
CA GLU A 93 13.91 -6.24 11.91
C GLU A 93 13.35 -4.86 11.53
N ILE A 94 12.46 -4.78 10.54
CA ILE A 94 11.81 -3.55 10.08
C ILE A 94 10.31 -3.65 10.35
N PRO A 95 9.69 -2.65 11.00
CA PRO A 95 8.25 -2.68 11.24
C PRO A 95 7.45 -2.52 9.94
N THR A 96 6.25 -3.08 9.93
CA THR A 96 5.24 -2.79 8.90
C THR A 96 4.98 -1.28 8.83
N GLY A 97 4.81 -0.74 7.61
CA GLY A 97 4.52 0.68 7.41
C GLY A 97 3.33 1.13 8.24
N SER A 98 3.35 2.38 8.71
CA SER A 98 2.35 2.90 9.63
C SER A 98 2.02 4.36 9.33
N ALA A 99 0.76 4.75 9.53
CA ALA A 99 0.34 6.13 9.53
C ALA A 99 -0.30 6.48 10.88
N PHE A 100 0.12 7.57 11.49
CA PHE A 100 -0.47 8.11 12.71
C PHE A 100 -1.34 9.29 12.32
N ILE A 101 -2.64 9.14 12.51
CA ILE A 101 -3.67 10.03 12.01
C ILE A 101 -4.43 10.58 13.21
N SER A 102 -4.37 11.89 13.39
CA SER A 102 -5.22 12.59 14.35
C SER A 102 -6.34 13.29 13.58
N ILE A 103 -7.58 13.16 14.05
CA ILE A 103 -8.77 13.71 13.39
C ILE A 103 -9.56 14.51 14.41
N ASP A 104 -9.92 15.75 14.06
CA ASP A 104 -10.81 16.55 14.90
C ASP A 104 -12.30 16.45 14.54
N ASP A 105 -13.17 17.01 15.38
CA ASP A 105 -14.63 17.02 15.18
C ASP A 105 -15.07 17.71 13.88
N SER A 106 -14.23 18.56 13.29
CA SER A 106 -14.50 19.19 11.99
C SER A 106 -14.13 18.29 10.81
N GLY A 107 -13.43 17.19 11.07
CA GLY A 107 -12.89 16.27 10.07
C GLY A 107 -11.50 16.65 9.54
N GLU A 108 -10.90 17.72 10.06
CA GLU A 108 -9.52 18.07 9.75
C GLU A 108 -8.57 17.04 10.36
N ASN A 109 -7.43 16.82 9.69
CA ASN A 109 -6.48 15.80 10.14
C ASN A 109 -5.02 16.20 10.01
N THR A 110 -4.20 15.57 10.85
CA THR A 110 -2.74 15.53 10.71
C THR A 110 -2.31 14.10 10.52
N ILE A 111 -1.47 13.85 9.52
CA ILE A 111 -0.99 12.52 9.18
C ILE A 111 0.53 12.50 9.22
N VAL A 112 1.08 11.61 10.05
CA VAL A 112 2.51 11.29 10.07
C VAL A 112 2.70 9.88 9.55
N VAL A 113 3.49 9.71 8.49
CA VAL A 113 3.75 8.39 7.90
C VAL A 113 5.14 7.92 8.27
N ALA A 114 5.22 6.71 8.84
CA ALA A 114 6.43 5.94 9.01
C ALA A 114 6.47 4.85 7.94
N GLY A 115 7.29 5.02 6.91
CA GLY A 115 7.30 4.14 5.72
C GLY A 115 7.60 2.66 6.04
N GLY A 116 8.37 2.38 7.10
CA GLY A 116 8.67 1.01 7.53
C GLY A 116 9.16 0.13 6.38
N ALA A 117 8.65 -1.10 6.33
CA ALA A 117 8.95 -2.09 5.29
C ALA A 117 8.69 -1.58 3.86
N ASN A 118 7.78 -0.63 3.63
CA ASN A 118 7.55 -0.06 2.29
C ASN A 118 8.81 0.60 1.71
N GLY A 119 9.68 1.13 2.58
CA GLY A 119 10.95 1.73 2.19
C GLY A 119 11.97 0.73 1.60
N TYR A 120 11.73 -0.56 1.79
CA TYR A 120 12.58 -1.67 1.35
C TYR A 120 12.04 -2.38 0.10
N VAL A 121 10.97 -1.85 -0.51
CA VAL A 121 10.55 -2.29 -1.85
C VAL A 121 11.56 -1.77 -2.86
N GLU A 122 12.56 -2.59 -3.17
CA GLU A 122 13.63 -2.25 -4.10
C GLU A 122 13.33 -2.72 -5.53
N GLY A 123 14.06 -2.18 -6.50
CA GLY A 123 13.93 -2.60 -7.90
C GLY A 123 14.29 -4.07 -8.14
N GLU A 124 15.08 -4.70 -7.25
CA GLU A 124 15.36 -6.14 -7.32
C GLU A 124 14.13 -6.99 -7.02
N HIS A 125 13.39 -6.65 -5.96
CA HIS A 125 12.12 -7.29 -5.63
C HIS A 125 11.11 -7.15 -6.79
N ILE A 126 11.03 -5.96 -7.39
CA ILE A 126 10.17 -5.76 -8.57
C ILE A 126 10.61 -6.66 -9.75
N ARG A 127 11.91 -6.91 -9.92
CA ARG A 127 12.41 -7.79 -10.98
C ARG A 127 12.13 -9.27 -10.68
N SER A 128 12.21 -9.71 -9.43
CA SER A 128 11.82 -11.09 -9.07
C SER A 128 10.32 -11.32 -9.30
N GLU A 129 9.49 -10.32 -9.01
CA GLU A 129 8.04 -10.36 -9.24
C GLU A 129 7.63 -9.96 -10.67
N ALA A 130 8.58 -9.79 -11.59
CA ALA A 130 8.29 -9.42 -12.97
C ALA A 130 7.30 -10.37 -13.67
N PRO A 131 7.30 -11.70 -13.46
CA PRO A 131 6.29 -12.59 -14.04
C PRO A 131 4.86 -12.18 -13.69
N ARG A 132 4.59 -11.79 -12.44
CA ARG A 132 3.25 -11.33 -11.99
C ARG A 132 2.79 -10.08 -12.72
N ILE A 133 3.71 -9.13 -12.89
CA ILE A 133 3.42 -7.92 -13.67
C ILE A 133 3.15 -8.29 -15.13
N GLN A 134 3.96 -9.17 -15.73
CA GLN A 134 3.88 -9.53 -17.14
C GLN A 134 2.60 -10.29 -17.53
N GLU A 135 1.94 -10.93 -16.56
CA GLU A 135 0.66 -11.62 -16.74
C GLU A 135 -0.56 -10.69 -16.55
N ALA A 136 -0.37 -9.47 -16.06
CA ALA A 136 -1.46 -8.53 -15.81
C ALA A 136 -1.91 -7.78 -17.07
N ASP A 137 -3.20 -7.42 -17.12
CA ASP A 137 -3.75 -6.52 -18.13
C ASP A 137 -3.44 -5.06 -17.78
N VAL A 138 -3.42 -4.76 -16.48
CA VAL A 138 -3.16 -3.42 -15.94
C VAL A 138 -2.13 -3.50 -14.80
N LEU A 139 -1.13 -2.61 -14.85
CA LEU A 139 -0.26 -2.31 -13.72
C LEU A 139 -0.72 -0.99 -13.09
N LEU A 140 -0.96 -1.02 -11.78
CA LEU A 140 -1.26 0.17 -10.99
C LEU A 140 -0.11 0.45 -10.01
N VAL A 141 0.32 1.72 -9.92
CA VAL A 141 1.39 2.16 -9.01
C VAL A 141 1.05 3.48 -8.29
N GLN A 142 1.67 3.69 -7.13
CA GLN A 142 1.62 4.94 -6.37
C GLN A 142 3.01 5.34 -5.85
N PHE A 143 3.13 6.46 -5.13
CA PHE A 143 4.42 7.02 -4.69
C PHE A 143 4.71 6.83 -3.20
N GLU A 144 4.14 5.80 -2.57
CA GLU A 144 4.43 5.43 -1.17
C GLU A 144 5.53 4.36 -1.01
N ILE A 145 6.09 3.89 -2.12
CA ILE A 145 7.30 3.04 -2.17
C ILE A 145 8.45 3.82 -2.84
N PRO A 146 9.72 3.33 -2.78
CA PRO A 146 10.83 3.96 -3.49
C PRO A 146 10.54 4.18 -4.99
N LEU A 147 10.87 5.36 -5.51
CA LEU A 147 10.67 5.67 -6.93
C LEU A 147 11.48 4.77 -7.86
N SER A 148 12.58 4.19 -7.37
CA SER A 148 13.34 3.16 -8.08
C SER A 148 12.48 1.92 -8.37
N ALA A 149 11.69 1.46 -7.40
CA ALA A 149 10.75 0.36 -7.59
C ALA A 149 9.60 0.73 -8.52
N VAL A 150 9.00 1.91 -8.35
CA VAL A 150 7.94 2.41 -9.26
C VAL A 150 8.46 2.45 -10.71
N THR A 151 9.66 3.00 -10.91
CA THR A 151 10.29 3.09 -12.23
C THR A 151 10.56 1.71 -12.82
N GLU A 152 11.02 0.76 -12.01
CA GLU A 152 11.28 -0.59 -12.50
C GLU A 152 9.97 -1.32 -12.87
N ALA A 153 8.91 -1.16 -12.08
CA ALA A 153 7.60 -1.76 -12.37
C ALA A 153 7.07 -1.24 -13.71
N LEU A 154 7.15 0.07 -13.94
CA LEU A 154 6.79 0.70 -15.21
C LEU A 154 7.65 0.19 -16.38
N ARG A 155 8.95 -0.06 -16.18
CA ARG A 155 9.82 -0.66 -17.21
C ARG A 155 9.44 -2.10 -17.54
N VAL A 156 9.09 -2.90 -16.54
CA VAL A 156 8.61 -4.28 -16.73
C VAL A 156 7.31 -4.26 -17.53
N ALA A 157 6.34 -3.43 -17.14
CA ALA A 157 5.06 -3.28 -17.84
C ALA A 157 5.24 -2.80 -19.30
N ASN A 158 6.09 -1.79 -19.53
CA ASN A 158 6.34 -1.24 -20.85
C ASN A 158 6.92 -2.29 -21.83
N ARG A 159 7.77 -3.21 -21.34
CA ARG A 159 8.35 -4.30 -22.16
C ARG A 159 7.29 -5.24 -22.75
N LYS A 160 6.14 -5.40 -22.08
CA LYS A 160 5.01 -6.22 -22.54
C LYS A 160 3.81 -5.40 -23.03
N ARG A 161 3.92 -4.07 -23.06
CA ARG A 161 2.83 -3.13 -23.42
C ARG A 161 1.58 -3.26 -22.55
N ILE A 162 1.79 -3.52 -21.26
CA ILE A 162 0.73 -3.55 -20.25
C ILE A 162 0.22 -2.13 -20.02
N VAL A 163 -1.09 -1.97 -19.80
CA VAL A 163 -1.68 -0.67 -19.47
C VAL A 163 -1.18 -0.22 -18.10
N THR A 164 -0.65 0.99 -18.00
CA THR A 164 -0.14 1.53 -16.74
C THR A 164 -1.03 2.65 -16.21
N VAL A 165 -1.42 2.54 -14.93
CA VAL A 165 -2.13 3.58 -14.20
C VAL A 165 -1.24 4.07 -13.06
N VAL A 166 -0.88 5.35 -13.11
CA VAL A 166 -0.06 5.98 -12.08
C VAL A 166 -0.96 6.87 -11.23
N ASN A 167 -1.03 6.59 -9.93
CA ASN A 167 -1.58 7.51 -8.95
C ASN A 167 -0.42 8.30 -8.33
N PRO A 168 -0.17 9.57 -8.72
CA PRO A 168 0.98 10.34 -8.25
C PRO A 168 0.76 10.88 -6.82
N SER A 169 0.60 9.97 -5.86
CA SER A 169 0.25 10.26 -4.47
C SER A 169 1.14 9.45 -3.50
N PRO A 170 1.70 10.09 -2.46
CA PRO A 170 1.69 11.53 -2.19
C PRO A 170 2.44 12.33 -3.27
N PHE A 171 2.07 13.60 -3.43
CA PHE A 171 2.81 14.49 -4.31
C PHE A 171 4.25 14.61 -3.78
N ARG A 172 5.22 14.35 -4.65
CA ARG A 172 6.64 14.58 -4.34
C ARG A 172 7.06 15.80 -5.13
N ALA A 173 7.27 16.91 -4.43
CA ALA A 173 7.91 18.09 -5.02
C ALA A 173 9.35 17.68 -5.36
N THR A 174 9.65 17.61 -6.66
CA THR A 174 11.02 17.47 -7.18
C THR A 174 11.85 18.69 -6.86
#